data_AF-G4A8Y0-F1
#
_entry.id   AF-G4A8Y0-F1
#
_cell.length_a   1.000
_cell.length_b   1.000
_cell.length_c   1.000
_cell.angle_alpha   90.00
_cell.angle_beta   90.00
_cell.angle_gamma   90.00
#
_symmetry.space_group_name_H-M   'P 1'
#
loop_
_entity.id
_entity.type
_entity.pdbx_description
1 polymer ?
#
loop_
_entity_poly.entity_id
_entity_poly.type
_entity_poly.pdbx_seq_one_letter_code
_entity_poly.pdbx_strand_id
1 'polypeptide(L)'
;MLMTDAAWKSDPKNKGKDKFIIGTTKLLSLEYRKVSFRLSLIGSDEVVKAFNNLYQYFYNTTDNSESTEQSNLTDKAKEMMSLIGLLLLEIRKSMGNETTELNQWDMLEWFITDARKMKEK
;
A
#
# COMPACT_ATOMS: atom_id res chain seq x y z
N MET A 1 9.47 -4.13 4.69
CA MET A 1 8.06 -4.23 5.15
C MET A 1 7.43 -5.58 4.84
N LEU A 2 7.72 -6.22 3.70
CA LEU A 2 7.07 -7.47 3.24
C LEU A 2 7.70 -8.78 3.75
N MET A 3 8.91 -8.74 4.30
CA MET A 3 9.49 -9.93 4.93
C MET A 3 8.83 -10.22 6.27
N THR A 4 8.70 -11.49 6.64
CA THR A 4 8.19 -11.88 7.97
C THR A 4 9.09 -11.32 9.07
N ASP A 5 8.55 -11.13 10.26
CA ASP A 5 9.36 -10.63 11.38
C ASP A 5 10.49 -11.60 11.76
N ALA A 6 10.28 -12.89 11.52
CA ALA A 6 11.32 -13.91 11.64
C ALA A 6 12.46 -13.67 10.64
N ALA A 7 12.14 -13.46 9.35
CA ALA A 7 13.13 -13.17 8.32
C ALA A 7 13.84 -11.82 8.54
N TRP A 8 13.13 -10.81 9.07
CA TRP A 8 13.73 -9.53 9.44
C TRP A 8 14.76 -9.68 10.55
N LYS A 9 14.41 -10.39 11.62
CA LYS A 9 15.27 -10.61 12.80
C LYS A 9 16.47 -11.50 12.51
N SER A 10 16.37 -12.40 11.52
CA SER A 10 17.48 -13.27 11.13
C SER A 10 18.59 -12.58 10.35
N ASP A 11 18.33 -11.40 9.76
CA ASP A 11 19.34 -10.66 9.00
C ASP A 11 20.26 -9.86 9.96
N PRO A 12 21.58 -10.11 9.96
CA PRO A 12 22.53 -9.38 10.80
C PRO A 12 22.50 -7.85 10.58
N LYS A 13 22.15 -7.39 9.38
CA LYS A 13 22.06 -5.95 9.04
C LYS A 13 20.88 -5.26 9.72
N ASN A 14 19.91 -6.02 10.21
CA ASN A 14 18.70 -5.55 10.87
C ASN A 14 18.75 -5.65 12.40
N LYS A 15 19.88 -6.12 12.95
CA LYS A 15 20.06 -6.24 14.41
C LYS A 15 19.91 -4.88 15.09
N GLY A 16 19.07 -4.84 16.13
CA GLY A 16 18.78 -3.62 16.90
C GLY A 16 17.95 -2.57 16.16
N LYS A 17 17.44 -2.90 14.96
CA LYS A 17 16.62 -1.99 14.17
C LYS A 17 15.15 -2.40 14.22
N ASP A 18 14.30 -1.42 14.53
CA ASP A 18 12.87 -1.60 14.45
C ASP A 18 12.39 -1.54 12.98
N LYS A 19 11.70 -2.60 12.55
CA LYS A 19 11.20 -2.77 11.19
C LYS A 19 10.16 -1.71 10.82
N PHE A 20 9.30 -1.35 11.77
CA PHE A 20 8.24 -0.38 11.57
C PHE A 20 8.84 1.03 11.45
N ILE A 21 9.74 1.42 12.36
CA ILE A 21 10.42 2.72 12.33
C ILE A 21 11.20 2.92 11.03
N ILE A 22 11.94 1.91 10.57
CA ILE A 22 12.65 2.02 9.29
C ILE A 22 11.68 2.18 8.13
N GLY A 23 10.59 1.44 8.17
CA GLY A 23 9.55 1.51 7.18
C GLY A 23 8.93 2.91 7.09
N THR A 24 8.49 3.46 8.21
CA THR A 24 7.89 4.80 8.27
C THR A 24 8.90 5.88 7.90
N THR A 25 10.15 5.76 8.34
CA THR A 25 11.24 6.69 7.97
C THR A 25 11.45 6.73 6.45
N LYS A 26 11.35 5.58 5.76
CA LYS A 26 11.47 5.52 4.30
C LYS A 26 10.30 6.22 3.60
N LEU A 27 9.07 6.04 4.06
CA LEU A 27 7.90 6.74 3.53
C LEU A 27 7.96 8.26 3.75
N LEU A 28 8.52 8.70 4.88
CA LEU A 28 8.70 10.12 5.19
C LEU A 28 9.92 10.75 4.52
N SER A 29 10.75 9.96 3.84
CA SER A 29 12.00 10.43 3.25
C SER A 29 11.76 11.44 2.11
N LEU A 30 12.73 12.35 1.94
CA LEU A 30 12.73 13.30 0.83
C LEU A 30 12.70 12.60 -0.53
N GLU A 31 13.38 11.46 -0.64
CA GLU A 31 13.41 10.64 -1.85
C GLU A 31 12.01 10.15 -2.21
N TYR A 32 11.29 9.58 -1.23
CA TYR A 32 9.92 9.13 -1.41
C TYR A 32 9.01 10.28 -1.88
N ARG A 33 9.08 11.44 -1.22
CA ARG A 33 8.30 12.64 -1.60
C ARG A 33 8.61 13.10 -3.03
N LYS A 34 9.88 13.10 -3.43
CA LYS A 34 10.29 13.46 -4.81
C LYS A 34 9.69 12.52 -5.84
N VAL A 35 9.70 11.22 -5.59
CA VAL A 35 9.14 10.23 -6.52
C VAL A 35 7.61 10.33 -6.57
N SER A 36 6.94 10.50 -5.44
CA SER A 36 5.49 10.70 -5.38
C SER A 36 5.04 11.99 -6.10
N PHE A 37 5.80 13.08 -5.97
CA PHE A 37 5.53 14.32 -6.70
C PHE A 37 5.69 14.15 -8.22
N ARG A 38 6.67 13.35 -8.67
CA ARG A 38 6.80 13.02 -10.09
C ARG A 38 5.59 12.22 -10.57
N LEU A 39 5.14 11.24 -9.79
CA LEU A 39 3.94 10.45 -10.11
C LEU A 39 2.72 11.36 -10.35
N SER A 40 2.51 12.38 -9.52
CA SER A 40 1.39 13.32 -9.72
C SER A 40 1.48 14.17 -10.98
N LEU A 41 2.66 14.29 -11.60
CA LEU A 41 2.86 15.06 -12.82
C LEU A 41 2.81 14.20 -14.10
N ILE A 42 3.20 12.93 -14.00
CA ILE A 42 3.36 12.04 -15.17
C ILE A 42 2.32 10.93 -15.25
N GLY A 43 1.68 10.58 -14.12
CA GLY A 43 0.64 9.55 -14.09
C GLY A 43 -0.61 9.99 -14.83
N SER A 44 -1.37 9.04 -15.37
CA SER A 44 -2.71 9.34 -15.90
C SER A 44 -3.62 9.82 -14.79
N ASP A 45 -4.72 10.48 -15.15
CA ASP A 45 -5.71 10.98 -14.20
C ASP A 45 -6.20 9.88 -13.25
N GLU A 46 -6.41 8.67 -13.75
CA GLU A 46 -6.84 7.50 -12.98
C GLU A 46 -5.77 7.06 -11.98
N VAL A 47 -4.49 7.05 -12.39
CA VAL A 47 -3.36 6.74 -11.49
C VAL A 47 -3.27 7.77 -10.38
N VAL A 48 -3.38 9.06 -10.71
CA VAL A 48 -3.32 10.15 -9.72
C VAL A 48 -4.51 10.07 -8.76
N LYS A 49 -5.72 9.79 -9.25
CA LYS A 49 -6.91 9.58 -8.40
C LYS A 49 -6.73 8.38 -7.47
N ALA A 50 -6.26 7.24 -7.96
CA ALA A 50 -6.01 6.05 -7.14
C ALA A 50 -4.94 6.31 -6.07
N PHE A 51 -3.88 7.04 -6.42
CA PHE A 51 -2.83 7.44 -5.49
C PHE A 51 -3.37 8.38 -4.40
N ASN A 52 -4.18 9.36 -4.77
CA ASN A 52 -4.81 10.28 -3.83
C ASN A 52 -5.76 9.54 -2.88
N ASN A 53 -6.59 8.61 -3.37
CA ASN A 53 -7.49 7.82 -2.54
C ASN A 53 -6.73 6.99 -1.50
N LEU A 54 -5.62 6.37 -1.90
CA LEU A 54 -4.74 5.64 -0.99
C LEU A 54 -4.17 6.55 0.11
N TYR A 55 -3.71 7.74 -0.25
CA TYR A 55 -3.12 8.67 0.71
C TYR A 55 -4.15 9.34 1.63
N GLN A 56 -5.31 9.70 1.11
CA GLN A 56 -6.42 10.21 1.91
C GLN A 56 -6.89 9.16 2.93
N TYR A 57 -6.93 7.88 2.53
CA TYR A 57 -7.21 6.80 3.47
C TYR A 57 -6.22 6.76 4.65
N PHE A 58 -4.91 6.92 4.38
CA PHE A 58 -3.91 6.97 5.43
C PHE A 58 -4.13 8.13 6.40
N TYR A 59 -4.36 9.34 5.90
CA TYR A 59 -4.59 10.51 6.74
C TYR A 59 -5.87 10.40 7.57
N ASN A 60 -6.96 9.95 6.97
CA ASN A 60 -8.23 9.76 7.67
C ASN A 60 -8.13 8.65 8.72
N THR A 61 -7.35 7.61 8.48
CA THR A 61 -7.16 6.51 9.44
C THR A 61 -6.26 6.91 10.61
N THR A 62 -5.29 7.81 10.40
CA THR A 62 -4.45 8.34 11.48
C THR A 62 -5.21 9.34 12.35
N ASP A 63 -6.03 10.21 11.77
CA ASP A 63 -6.80 11.22 12.52
C ASP A 63 -7.96 10.60 13.31
N ASN A 64 -8.59 9.54 12.81
CA ASN A 64 -9.69 8.84 13.49
C ASN A 64 -9.23 7.83 14.56
N SER A 65 -7.95 7.86 14.95
CA SER A 65 -7.43 7.01 16.03
C SER A 65 -7.94 7.40 17.43
N GLU A 66 -8.60 8.55 17.55
CA GLU A 66 -9.26 9.04 18.77
C GLU A 66 -10.79 8.79 18.82
N SER A 67 -11.42 8.38 17.72
CA SER A 67 -12.87 8.18 17.64
C SER A 67 -13.27 6.70 17.66
N THR A 68 -14.18 6.41 18.59
CA THR A 68 -14.73 5.13 19.06
C THR A 68 -15.46 4.28 18.02
N GLU A 69 -14.85 3.96 16.87
CA GLU A 69 -15.41 2.98 15.94
C GLU A 69 -14.56 1.72 15.88
N GLN A 70 -15.13 0.66 16.44
CA GLN A 70 -14.65 -0.72 16.51
C GLN A 70 -14.62 -1.39 15.12
N SER A 71 -14.23 -0.70 14.04
CA SER A 71 -13.95 -1.37 12.76
C SER A 71 -12.76 -2.31 13.00
N ASN A 72 -12.92 -3.60 12.72
CA ASN A 72 -11.87 -4.57 13.01
C ASN A 72 -10.57 -4.17 12.29
N LEU A 73 -9.42 -4.31 12.96
CA LEU A 73 -8.11 -4.07 12.36
C LEU A 73 -7.93 -4.80 11.01
N THR A 74 -8.58 -5.97 10.88
CA THR A 74 -8.65 -6.77 9.66
C THR A 74 -9.35 -6.05 8.52
N ASP A 75 -10.44 -5.34 8.79
CA ASP A 75 -11.24 -4.65 7.78
C ASP A 75 -10.48 -3.44 7.25
N LYS A 76 -9.85 -2.67 8.15
CA LYS A 76 -8.96 -1.55 7.75
C LYS A 76 -7.78 -2.03 6.91
N ALA A 77 -7.16 -3.16 7.31
CA ALA A 77 -6.09 -3.75 6.53
C ALA A 77 -6.57 -4.18 5.13
N LYS A 78 -7.76 -4.77 5.03
CA LYS A 78 -8.35 -5.19 3.76
C LYS A 78 -8.64 -4.00 2.84
N GLU A 79 -9.24 -2.94 3.36
CA GLU A 79 -9.48 -1.70 2.62
C GLU A 79 -8.18 -1.07 2.11
N MET A 80 -7.18 -0.95 2.98
CA MET A 80 -5.85 -0.45 2.62
C MET A 80 -5.24 -1.29 1.49
N MET A 81 -5.31 -2.62 1.58
CA MET A 81 -4.80 -3.50 0.52
C MET A 81 -5.57 -3.30 -0.78
N SER A 82 -6.90 -3.19 -0.72
CA SER A 82 -7.73 -2.91 -1.90
C SER A 82 -7.30 -1.62 -2.60
N LEU A 83 -6.98 -0.55 -1.86
CA LEU A 83 -6.52 0.72 -2.41
C LEU A 83 -5.13 0.61 -3.06
N ILE A 84 -4.21 -0.15 -2.45
CA ILE A 84 -2.90 -0.43 -3.06
C ILE A 84 -3.08 -1.22 -4.35
N GLY A 85 -3.94 -2.25 -4.36
CA GLY A 85 -4.25 -3.04 -5.54
C GLY A 85 -4.84 -2.21 -6.67
N LEU A 86 -5.73 -1.28 -6.34
CA LEU A 86 -6.33 -0.36 -7.30
C LEU A 86 -5.28 0.57 -7.92
N LEU A 87 -4.36 1.13 -7.12
CA LEU A 87 -3.25 1.93 -7.63
C LEU A 87 -2.39 1.14 -8.62
N LEU A 88 -2.05 -0.11 -8.30
CA LEU A 88 -1.27 -0.97 -9.18
C LEU A 88 -2.01 -1.29 -10.49
N LEU A 89 -3.33 -1.50 -10.41
CA LEU A 89 -4.18 -1.76 -11.57
C LEU A 89 -4.21 -0.55 -12.52
N GLU A 90 -4.40 0.65 -11.99
CA GLU A 90 -4.42 1.86 -12.82
C GLU A 90 -3.04 2.16 -13.42
N ILE A 91 -1.94 1.91 -12.68
CA ILE A 91 -0.60 1.99 -13.25
C ILE A 91 -0.46 1.01 -14.41
N ARG A 92 -0.86 -0.25 -14.24
CA ARG A 92 -0.80 -1.28 -15.29
C ARG A 92 -1.59 -0.86 -16.55
N LYS A 93 -2.81 -0.33 -16.38
CA LYS A 93 -3.62 0.18 -17.48
C LYS A 93 -2.92 1.31 -18.22
N SER A 94 -2.39 2.30 -17.49
CA SER A 94 -1.65 3.43 -18.05
C SER A 94 -0.39 3.03 -18.85
N MET A 95 0.15 1.84 -18.59
CA MET A 95 1.28 1.26 -19.33
C MET A 95 0.86 0.46 -20.58
N GLY A 96 -0.38 0.62 -21.06
CA GLY A 96 -0.88 0.00 -22.29
C GLY A 96 -1.66 -1.30 -22.11
N ASN A 97 -2.13 -1.60 -20.89
CA ASN A 97 -2.96 -2.78 -20.60
C ASN A 97 -4.40 -2.38 -20.24
N GLU A 98 -4.99 -1.48 -21.02
CA GLU A 98 -6.31 -0.89 -20.73
C GLU A 98 -7.43 -1.94 -20.67
N THR A 99 -7.36 -2.97 -21.50
CA THR A 99 -8.36 -4.05 -21.61
C THR A 99 -8.07 -5.22 -20.67
N THR A 100 -7.29 -5.03 -19.61
CA THR A 100 -6.97 -6.10 -18.67
C THR A 100 -8.21 -6.56 -17.91
N GLU A 101 -8.39 -7.88 -17.80
CA GLU A 101 -9.47 -8.48 -16.99
C GLU A 101 -9.08 -8.65 -15.52
N LEU A 102 -7.84 -8.29 -15.16
CA LEU A 102 -7.35 -8.37 -13.78
C LEU A 102 -8.05 -7.32 -12.91
N ASN A 103 -8.48 -7.73 -11.72
CA ASN A 103 -8.98 -6.83 -10.69
C ASN A 103 -7.86 -6.42 -9.71
N GLN A 104 -8.19 -5.49 -8.81
CA GLN A 104 -7.27 -4.96 -7.80
C GLN A 104 -6.66 -6.03 -6.87
N TRP A 105 -7.36 -7.14 -6.58
CA TRP A 105 -6.84 -8.23 -5.77
C TRP A 105 -5.87 -9.12 -6.54
N ASP A 106 -6.16 -9.35 -7.82
CA ASP A 106 -5.28 -10.15 -8.68
C ASP A 106 -3.91 -9.47 -8.82
N MET A 107 -3.88 -8.13 -8.82
CA MET A 107 -2.64 -7.33 -8.81
C MET A 107 -1.77 -7.54 -7.55
N LEU A 108 -2.36 -8.04 -6.46
CA LEU A 108 -1.70 -8.23 -5.17
C LEU A 108 -1.28 -9.68 -4.88
N GLU A 109 -1.77 -10.65 -5.66
CA GLU A 109 -1.54 -12.07 -5.36
C GLU A 109 -0.05 -12.46 -5.30
N TRP A 110 0.78 -11.86 -6.16
CA TRP A 110 2.22 -12.10 -6.17
C TRP A 110 2.96 -11.32 -5.06
N PHE A 111 2.32 -10.26 -4.53
CA PHE A 111 2.93 -9.29 -3.63
C PHE A 111 2.62 -9.56 -2.15
N ILE A 112 1.49 -10.21 -1.86
CA ILE A 112 0.98 -10.45 -0.50
C ILE A 112 0.63 -11.93 -0.34
N THR A 113 1.30 -12.60 0.60
CA THR A 113 1.13 -14.04 0.87
C THR A 113 -0.32 -14.44 1.19
N ASP A 114 -1.06 -13.56 1.86
CA ASP A 114 -2.46 -13.80 2.27
C ASP A 114 -3.50 -13.10 1.38
N ALA A 115 -3.13 -12.57 0.21
CA ALA A 115 -4.03 -11.84 -0.69
C ALA A 115 -5.34 -12.59 -0.96
N ARG A 116 -5.24 -13.90 -1.26
CA ARG A 116 -6.40 -14.76 -1.55
C ARG A 116 -7.35 -14.90 -0.36
N LYS A 117 -6.81 -15.03 0.85
CA LYS A 117 -7.61 -15.12 2.09
C LYS A 117 -8.32 -13.80 2.39
N MET A 118 -7.70 -12.67 2.07
CA MET A 118 -8.28 -11.34 2.25
C MET A 118 -9.38 -11.04 1.23
N LYS A 119 -9.33 -11.64 0.04
CA LYS A 119 -10.36 -11.51 -1.01
C LYS A 119 -11.68 -12.20 -0.62
N GLU A 120 -11.61 -13.36 0.04
CA GLU A 120 -12.75 -14.25 0.31
C GLU A 120 -13.56 -13.92 1.58
N LYS A 121 -12.96 -13.23 2.55
CA LYS A 121 -13.64 -12.73 3.77
C LYS A 121 -14.18 -11.34 3.52
#